data_AF-A0A1B7NGA4-F1
#
_entry.id   AF-A0A1B7NGA4-F1
#
_cell.length_a   1.000
_cell.length_b   1.000
_cell.length_c   1.000
_cell.angle_alpha   90.00
_cell.angle_beta   90.00
_cell.angle_gamma   90.00
#
_symmetry.space_group_name_H-M   'P 1'
#
loop_
_entity.id
_entity.type
_entity.pdbx_description
1 polymer ?
#
loop_
_entity_poly.entity_id
_entity_poly.type
_entity_poly.pdbx_seq_one_letter_code
_entity_poly.pdbx_strand_id
1 'polypeptide(L)'
;MSSSCEALLRALKECVLNSDCVQKQGHLPSECIKQHSNELPEQCQLLRKSTFECKRNMLDMRTRFRGNTVGMDAEKLRQQKIATPPAES
;
A
#
# COMPACT_ATOMS: atom_id res chain seq x y z
N MET A 1 -5.49 14.37 7.13
CA MET A 1 -6.21 13.27 6.46
C MET A 1 -6.07 12.04 7.33
N SER A 2 -7.15 11.28 7.54
CA SER A 2 -7.23 10.11 8.44
C SER A 2 -6.04 9.16 8.32
N SER A 3 -5.44 8.84 9.48
CA SER A 3 -4.21 8.06 9.64
C SER A 3 -4.27 6.64 9.06
N SER A 4 -5.47 6.12 8.80
CA SER A 4 -5.70 4.72 8.40
C SER A 4 -5.04 4.32 7.08
N CYS A 5 -4.92 5.24 6.11
CA CYS A 5 -4.31 4.95 4.79
C CYS A 5 -2.91 5.55 4.63
N GLU A 6 -2.38 6.23 5.66
CA GLU A 6 -1.11 6.95 5.55
C GLU A 6 0.08 6.00 5.38
N ALA A 7 0.07 4.85 6.08
CA ALA A 7 1.10 3.83 5.94
C ALA A 7 1.17 3.26 4.52
N LEU A 8 0.02 2.94 3.93
CA LEU A 8 -0.08 2.44 2.55
C LEU A 8 0.37 3.52 1.54
N LEU A 9 0.02 4.78 1.77
CA LEU A 9 0.44 5.90 0.92
C LEU A 9 1.96 6.14 0.99
N ARG A 10 2.56 6.02 2.18
CA ARG A 10 4.02 6.16 2.36
C ARG A 10 4.75 5.03 1.63
N ALA A 11 4.32 3.79 1.83
CA ALA A 11 4.89 2.62 1.14
C ALA A 11 4.76 2.73 -0.39
N LEU A 12 3.62 3.20 -0.90
CA LEU A 12 3.43 3.42 -2.33
C LEU A 12 4.41 4.47 -2.88
N LYS A 13 4.59 5.60 -2.17
CA LYS A 13 5.52 6.64 -2.59
C LYS A 13 6.95 6.12 -2.65
N GLU A 14 7.40 5.41 -1.62
CA GLU A 14 8.73 4.79 -1.60
C GLU A 14 8.91 3.79 -2.75
N CYS A 15 7.90 2.96 -3.02
CA CYS A 15 7.92 2.00 -4.12
C CYS A 15 8.06 2.70 -5.48
N VAL A 16 7.30 3.77 -5.72
CA VAL A 16 7.35 4.51 -6.99
C VAL A 16 8.67 5.26 -7.15
N LEU A 17 9.23 5.83 -6.08
CA LEU A 17 10.53 6.51 -6.13
C LEU A 17 11.68 5.56 -6.50
N ASN A 18 11.60 4.30 -6.06
CA ASN A 18 12.58 3.27 -6.38
C ASN A 18 12.28 2.53 -7.70
N SER A 19 11.15 2.85 -8.35
CA SER A 19 10.74 2.18 -9.59
C SER A 19 11.46 2.73 -10.81
N ASP A 20 11.51 1.89 -11.85
CA ASP A 20 12.10 2.20 -13.15
C ASP A 20 11.49 3.46 -13.81
N CYS A 21 10.20 3.73 -13.61
CA CYS A 21 9.55 4.90 -14.21
C CYS A 21 10.13 6.23 -13.69
N VAL A 22 10.52 6.30 -12.41
CA VAL A 22 11.16 7.51 -11.86
C VAL A 22 12.67 7.46 -12.08
N GLN A 23 13.32 6.32 -11.85
CA GLN A 23 14.78 6.21 -11.95
C GLN A 23 15.32 6.17 -13.39
N LYS A 24 14.66 5.44 -14.30
CA LYS A 24 15.12 5.28 -15.69
C LYS A 24 14.54 6.34 -16.61
N GLN A 25 13.24 6.63 -16.49
CA GLN A 25 12.56 7.56 -17.40
C GLN A 25 12.52 9.00 -16.89
N GLY A 26 12.74 9.24 -15.59
CA GLY A 26 12.75 10.59 -15.01
C GLY A 26 11.37 11.25 -14.93
N HIS A 27 10.29 10.48 -15.04
CA HIS A 27 8.94 11.01 -14.95
C HIS A 27 8.55 11.36 -13.52
N LEU A 28 7.57 12.26 -13.37
CA LEU A 28 7.03 12.57 -12.06
C LEU A 28 6.33 11.32 -11.48
N PRO A 29 6.46 11.06 -10.17
CA PRO A 29 5.78 9.93 -9.51
C PRO A 29 4.27 9.90 -9.78
N SER A 30 3.65 11.08 -9.89
CA SER A 30 2.24 11.28 -10.23
C SER A 30 1.89 10.72 -11.62
N GLU A 31 2.75 10.96 -12.60
CA GLU A 31 2.58 10.51 -13.99
C GLU A 31 2.83 9.01 -14.09
N CYS A 32 3.85 8.49 -13.39
CA CYS A 32 4.12 7.05 -13.33
C CYS A 32 2.90 6.26 -12.83
N ILE A 33 2.22 6.77 -11.80
CA ILE A 33 1.00 6.14 -11.31
C ILE A 33 -0.14 6.32 -12.32
N LYS A 34 -0.30 7.45 -13.01
CA LYS A 34 -1.45 7.64 -13.90
C LYS A 34 -1.32 6.91 -15.24
N GLN A 35 -0.17 7.00 -15.89
CA GLN A 35 0.05 6.55 -17.27
C GLN A 35 0.82 5.22 -17.35
N HIS A 36 1.79 5.01 -16.47
CA HIS A 36 2.71 3.86 -16.56
C HIS A 36 2.43 2.78 -15.51
N SER A 37 1.16 2.54 -15.19
CA SER A 37 0.75 1.56 -14.17
C SER A 37 1.26 0.15 -14.41
N ASN A 38 1.45 -0.22 -15.68
CA ASN A 38 1.82 -1.56 -16.10
C ASN A 38 3.34 -1.78 -16.14
N GLU A 39 4.11 -0.70 -16.23
CA GLU A 39 5.58 -0.73 -16.21
C GLU A 39 6.14 -0.74 -14.78
N LEU A 40 5.30 -0.40 -13.80
CA LEU A 40 5.62 -0.50 -12.39
C LEU A 40 5.74 -1.97 -11.96
N PRO A 41 6.69 -2.30 -11.07
CA PRO A 41 6.80 -3.65 -10.53
C PRO A 41 5.53 -4.07 -9.79
N GLU A 42 5.25 -5.37 -9.77
CA GLU A 42 4.03 -5.97 -9.21
C GLU A 42 3.75 -5.50 -7.77
N GLN A 43 4.81 -5.33 -6.98
CA GLN A 43 4.73 -4.81 -5.61
C GLN A 43 4.10 -3.42 -5.54
N CYS A 44 4.48 -2.49 -6.44
CA CYS A 44 3.90 -1.15 -6.47
C CYS A 44 2.46 -1.18 -6.98
N GLN A 45 2.13 -2.09 -7.90
CA GLN A 45 0.76 -2.27 -8.39
C GLN A 45 -0.18 -2.77 -7.27
N LEU A 46 0.32 -3.69 -6.43
CA LEU A 46 -0.41 -4.17 -5.25
C LEU A 46 -0.66 -3.04 -4.25
N LEU A 47 0.38 -2.28 -3.88
CA LEU A 47 0.25 -1.13 -2.98
C LEU A 47 -0.73 -0.08 -3.52
N ARG A 48 -0.80 0.09 -4.85
CA ARG A 48 -1.77 0.96 -5.49
C ARG A 48 -3.21 0.47 -5.30
N LYS A 49 -3.46 -0.83 -5.53
CA LYS A 49 -4.77 -1.41 -5.26
C LYS A 49 -5.16 -1.24 -3.80
N SER A 50 -4.26 -1.58 -2.87
CA SER A 50 -4.51 -1.44 -1.42
C SER A 50 -4.78 0.00 -1.00
N THR A 51 -4.03 0.98 -1.52
CA THR A 51 -4.30 2.41 -1.25
C THR A 51 -5.64 2.89 -1.81
N PHE A 52 -6.00 2.42 -3.01
CA PHE A 52 -7.30 2.73 -3.62
C PHE A 52 -8.46 2.14 -2.81
N GLU A 53 -8.36 0.87 -2.42
CA GLU A 53 -9.33 0.18 -1.58
C GLU A 53 -9.45 0.83 -0.20
N CYS A 54 -8.33 1.21 0.41
CA CYS A 54 -8.32 1.91 1.69
C CYS A 54 -9.10 3.23 1.61
N LYS A 55 -8.82 4.05 0.58
CA LYS A 55 -9.55 5.31 0.36
C LYS A 55 -11.03 5.07 0.04
N ARG A 56 -11.34 4.05 -0.75
CA ARG A 56 -12.71 3.69 -1.11
C ARG A 56 -13.51 3.27 0.13
N ASN A 57 -12.97 2.41 0.98
CA ASN A 57 -13.61 1.99 2.22
C ASN A 57 -13.80 3.17 3.18
N MET A 58 -12.85 4.12 3.21
CA MET A 58 -12.97 5.30 4.06
C MET A 58 -14.13 6.23 3.68
N LEU A 59 -14.45 6.29 2.37
CA LEU A 59 -15.58 7.02 1.82
C LEU A 59 -16.90 6.23 1.90
N ASP A 60 -16.82 4.90 1.88
CA ASP A 60 -17.98 4.01 1.98
C ASP A 60 -18.50 3.89 3.42
N MET A 61 -19.58 4.61 3.71
CA MET A 61 -20.30 4.61 4.99
C MET A 61 -20.75 3.19 5.42
N ARG A 62 -20.97 2.26 4.48
CA ARG A 62 -21.43 0.90 4.77
C ARG A 62 -20.35 0.03 5.43
N THR A 63 -19.08 0.32 5.15
CA THR A 63 -17.93 -0.41 5.74
C THR A 63 -17.55 0.10 7.13
N ARG A 64 -18.00 1.31 7.51
CA ARG A 64 -17.75 1.89 8.84
C ARG A 64 -18.38 1.08 9.98
N PHE A 65 -19.54 0.46 9.74
CA PHE A 65 -20.25 -0.32 10.76
C PHE A 65 -19.74 -1.76 10.90
N ARG A 66 -19.09 -2.32 9.87
CA ARG A 66 -18.62 -3.72 9.87
C ARG A 66 -17.10 -3.86 10.06
N GLY A 67 -16.39 -2.74 10.24
CA GLY A 67 -14.94 -2.72 10.33
C GLY A 67 -14.27 -2.74 8.96
N ASN A 68 -13.21 -1.95 8.82
CA ASN A 68 -12.40 -1.93 7.61
C ASN A 68 -11.45 -3.13 7.61
N THR A 69 -11.78 -4.19 6.87
CA THR A 69 -10.99 -5.43 6.79
C THR A 69 -9.56 -5.22 6.30
N VAL A 70 -9.34 -4.19 5.47
CA VAL A 70 -8.02 -3.83 4.93
C VAL A 70 -7.04 -3.39 6.04
N GLY A 71 -7.53 -2.83 7.15
CA GLY A 71 -6.72 -2.48 8.31
C GLY A 71 -6.45 -3.65 9.25
N MET A 72 -7.38 -4.61 9.31
CA MET A 72 -7.26 -5.79 10.18
C MET A 72 -6.17 -6.75 9.69
N ASP A 73 -5.99 -6.87 8.37
CA ASP A 73 -4.95 -7.74 7.80
C ASP A 73 -3.54 -7.23 8.14
N ALA A 74 -3.33 -5.91 8.19
CA ALA A 74 -2.06 -5.31 8.57
C ALA A 74 -1.72 -5.55 10.04
N GLU A 75 -2.71 -5.47 10.94
CA GLU A 75 -2.52 -5.77 12.37
C GLU A 75 -2.25 -7.27 12.59
N LYS A 76 -2.95 -8.14 11.84
CA LYS A 76 -2.77 -9.59 11.88
C LYS A 76 -1.41 -10.03 11.33
N LEU A 77 -0.92 -9.40 10.26
CA LEU A 77 0.45 -9.58 9.74
C LEU A 77 1.51 -9.09 10.74
N ARG A 78 1.24 -7.99 11.45
CA ARG A 78 2.13 -7.47 12.49
C ARG A 78 2.18 -8.40 13.70
N GLN A 79 1.05 -8.98 14.11
CA GLN A 79 0.98 -9.99 15.16
C GLN A 79 1.62 -11.33 14.75
N GLN A 80 1.49 -11.75 13.48
CA GLN A 80 2.18 -12.94 12.97
C GLN A 80 3.71 -12.80 12.96
N LYS A 81 4.24 -11.61 12.64
CA LYS A 81 5.69 -11.34 12.74
C LYS A 81 6.24 -11.34 14.18
N ILE A 82 5.39 -11.14 15.18
CA ILE A 82 5.77 -11.18 16.60
C ILE A 82 5.78 -12.63 17.12
N ALA A 83 5.09 -13.56 16.43
CA ALA A 83 4.86 -14.93 16.91
C ALA A 83 5.83 -16.00 16.36
N THR A 84 6.77 -15.66 15.47
CA THR A 84 7.86 -16.59 15.09
C THR A 84 9.07 -16.35 16.00
N PRO A 85 9.35 -17.22 16.99
CA PRO A 85 10.65 -17.20 17.67
C PRO A 85 11.74 -17.53 16.64
N PRO A 86 12.92 -16.91 16.72
CA PRO A 86 14.08 -17.43 16.01
C PRO A 86 14.40 -18.79 16.62
N ALA A 87 14.20 -19.85 15.84
CA ALA A 87 14.81 -21.13 16.12
C ALA A 87 16.30 -21.01 15.74
N GLU A 88 17.14 -20.63 16.70
CA GLU A 88 18.60 -20.78 16.63
C GLU A 88 19.17 -21.13 18.01
N SER A 89 19.21 -22.44 18.32
CA SER A 89 20.30 -23.23 18.95
C SER A 89 19.76 -24.59 19.41
#